data_AF-A0A6A6V6R7-F1
#
_entry.id   AF-A0A6A6V6R7-F1
#
_cell.length_a   1.000
_cell.length_b   1.000
_cell.length_c   1.000
_cell.angle_alpha   90.00
_cell.angle_beta   90.00
_cell.angle_gamma   90.00
#
_symmetry.space_group_name_H-M   'P 1'
#
loop_
_entity.id
_entity.type
_entity.pdbx_description
1 polymer ?
#
loop_
_entity_poly.entity_id
_entity_poly.type
_entity_poly.pdbx_seq_one_letter_code
_entity_poly.pdbx_strand_id
1 'polypeptide(L)'
;MADSTLVKTISNTCITFSFILAGNAITQSFMTLPALLADWPSPTSPEHATRARLLGRQWPYCWSVGNVFFRPISALGFVGYAYTAYSVYQEGERAQSDWRVWAFAALAHFVTVLHSALNMQPLNDKLEALVRVEEKELKSAKEIAERWAKWNLVRLVNPVLAGAAAISQSWF
;
A
#
# COMPACT_ATOMS: atom_id res chain seq x y z
N MET A 1 7.23 -0.84 -27.73
CA MET A 1 5.83 -1.06 -27.34
C MET A 1 4.96 -1.49 -28.52
N ALA A 2 3.96 -2.34 -28.31
CA ALA A 2 2.79 -2.44 -29.17
C ALA A 2 2.44 -1.05 -29.77
N ASP A 3 2.25 -0.92 -31.08
CA ASP A 3 1.59 0.27 -31.62
C ASP A 3 0.15 0.42 -31.12
N SER A 4 -0.33 -0.54 -30.32
CA SER A 4 -1.56 -0.46 -29.56
C SER A 4 -1.50 0.68 -28.53
N THR A 5 -2.13 1.80 -28.89
CA THR A 5 -2.44 2.92 -27.98
C THR A 5 -3.05 2.43 -26.67
N LEU A 6 -3.88 1.38 -26.71
CA LEU A 6 -4.51 0.80 -25.53
C LEU A 6 -3.49 0.27 -24.52
N VAL A 7 -2.51 -0.53 -24.96
CA VAL A 7 -1.49 -1.13 -24.06
C VAL A 7 -0.65 -0.02 -23.43
N LYS A 8 -0.25 0.99 -24.21
CA LYS A 8 0.48 2.17 -23.73
C LYS A 8 -0.31 2.98 -22.70
N THR A 9 -1.61 3.20 -22.96
CA THR A 9 -2.49 3.89 -22.00
C THR A 9 -2.59 3.11 -20.70
N ILE A 10 -2.84 1.80 -20.76
CA ILE A 10 -2.95 0.95 -19.57
C ILE A 10 -1.65 0.94 -18.77
N SER A 11 -0.50 0.73 -19.43
CA SER A 11 0.79 0.67 -18.74
C SER A 11 1.14 2.01 -18.07
N ASN A 12 0.90 3.14 -18.75
CA ASN A 12 1.13 4.47 -18.19
C ASN A 12 0.21 4.78 -17.01
N THR A 13 -1.07 4.40 -17.09
CA THR A 13 -2.00 4.51 -15.96
C THR A 13 -1.51 3.68 -14.76
N CYS A 14 -1.02 2.45 -15.00
CA CYS A 14 -0.48 1.61 -13.92
C CYS A 14 0.80 2.18 -13.30
N ILE A 15 1.65 2.84 -14.09
CA ILE A 15 2.80 3.60 -13.57
C ILE A 15 2.33 4.71 -12.64
N THR A 16 1.33 5.49 -13.05
CA THR A 16 0.74 6.52 -12.19
C THR A 16 0.16 5.93 -10.90
N PHE A 17 -0.57 4.81 -10.98
CA PHE A 17 -1.08 4.10 -9.81
C PHE A 17 0.03 3.70 -8.84
N SER A 18 1.15 3.19 -9.35
CA SER A 18 2.29 2.77 -8.54
C SER A 18 2.83 3.92 -7.69
N PHE A 19 3.00 5.11 -8.27
CA PHE A 19 3.51 6.26 -7.52
C PHE A 19 2.47 6.94 -6.63
N ILE A 20 1.18 6.89 -6.99
CA ILE A 20 0.09 7.31 -6.10
C ILE A 20 0.07 6.44 -4.83
N LEU A 21 0.20 5.13 -4.97
CA LEU A 21 0.25 4.20 -3.83
C LEU A 21 1.48 4.43 -2.96
N ALA A 22 2.64 4.62 -3.58
CA ALA A 22 3.87 4.95 -2.88
C ALA A 22 3.75 6.25 -2.08
N GLY A 23 3.21 7.31 -2.70
CA GLY A 23 2.97 8.59 -2.04
C GLY A 23 2.07 8.45 -0.81
N ASN A 24 0.96 7.72 -0.93
CA ASN A 24 0.09 7.44 0.22
C ASN A 24 0.81 6.69 1.35
N ALA A 25 1.59 5.66 1.01
CA ALA A 25 2.33 4.90 2.01
C ALA A 25 3.36 5.78 2.74
N ILE A 26 4.03 6.70 2.02
CA ILE A 26 4.93 7.68 2.62
C ILE A 26 4.19 8.59 3.60
N THR A 27 3.09 9.21 3.15
CA THR A 27 2.32 10.13 4.00
C THR A 27 1.84 9.44 5.28
N GLN A 28 1.27 8.25 5.17
CA GLN A 28 0.75 7.53 6.34
C GLN A 28 1.87 7.12 7.31
N SER A 29 2.97 6.56 6.80
CA SER A 29 4.05 6.01 7.64
C SER A 29 4.98 7.05 8.24
N PHE A 30 5.27 8.14 7.52
CA PHE A 30 6.28 9.13 7.91
C PHE A 30 5.70 10.48 8.33
N MET A 31 4.39 10.69 8.17
CA MET A 31 3.74 11.94 8.59
C MET A 31 2.58 11.67 9.55
N THR A 32 1.57 10.90 9.11
CA THR A 32 0.36 10.66 9.91
C THR A 32 0.67 9.89 11.19
N LEU A 33 1.33 8.74 11.11
CA LEU A 33 1.58 7.93 12.29
C LEU A 33 2.50 8.63 13.31
N PRO A 34 3.62 9.27 12.91
CA PRO A 34 4.42 10.06 13.84
C PRO A 34 3.63 11.18 14.53
N ALA A 35 2.74 11.87 13.81
CA ALA A 35 1.88 12.89 14.41
C ALA A 35 0.89 12.32 15.44
N LEU A 36 0.33 11.12 15.19
CA LEU A 36 -0.55 10.44 16.14
C LEU A 36 0.20 9.93 17.38
N LEU A 37 1.46 9.51 17.19
CA LEU A 37 2.31 8.94 18.24
C LEU A 37 3.20 9.96 18.95
N ALA A 38 3.17 11.23 18.54
CA ALA A 38 3.90 12.31 19.21
C ALA A 38 3.51 12.36 20.70
N ASP A 39 4.52 12.49 21.55
CA ASP A 39 4.40 12.55 23.02
C ASP A 39 3.57 11.41 23.62
N TRP A 40 3.70 10.19 23.09
CA TRP A 40 2.94 9.05 23.59
C TRP A 40 3.24 8.75 25.07
N PRO A 41 2.24 8.74 25.96
CA PRO A 41 2.45 8.57 27.40
C PRO A 41 2.90 7.15 27.76
N SER A 42 3.63 7.03 28.88
CA SER A 42 4.06 5.74 29.43
C SER A 42 2.87 4.79 29.64
N PRO A 43 2.99 3.46 29.38
CA PRO A 43 1.94 2.47 29.64
C PRO A 43 1.44 2.39 31.09
N THR A 44 2.17 2.99 32.04
CA THR A 44 1.79 3.09 33.45
C THR A 44 1.03 4.37 33.79
N SER A 45 1.00 5.36 32.88
CA SER A 45 0.27 6.61 33.07
C SER A 45 -1.23 6.42 32.86
N PRO A 46 -2.10 7.03 33.69
CA PRO A 46 -3.55 7.08 33.45
C PRO A 46 -3.91 7.68 32.08
N GLU A 47 -3.06 8.55 31.54
CA GLU A 47 -3.27 9.22 30.25
C GLU A 47 -3.11 8.27 29.05
N HIS A 48 -2.44 7.13 29.25
CA HIS A 48 -2.21 6.14 28.19
C HIS A 48 -3.50 5.53 27.66
N ALA A 49 -4.43 5.18 28.56
CA ALA A 49 -5.73 4.64 28.15
C ALA A 49 -6.52 5.67 27.32
N THR A 50 -6.50 6.94 27.74
CA THR A 50 -7.13 8.04 27.02
C THR A 50 -6.51 8.24 25.64
N ARG A 51 -5.18 8.26 25.54
CA ARG A 51 -4.47 8.43 24.27
C ARG A 51 -4.67 7.24 23.33
N ALA A 52 -4.67 6.01 23.84
CA ALA A 52 -4.94 4.81 23.05
C ALA A 52 -6.37 4.80 22.47
N ARG A 53 -7.37 5.19 23.27
CA ARG A 53 -8.75 5.33 22.77
C ARG A 53 -8.88 6.45 21.74
N LEU A 54 -8.17 7.56 21.93
CA LEU A 54 -8.14 8.64 20.93
C LEU A 54 -7.55 8.15 19.60
N LEU A 55 -6.43 7.43 19.64
CA LEU A 55 -5.85 6.79 18.46
C LEU A 55 -6.89 5.90 17.77
N GLY A 56 -7.58 5.03 18.50
CA GLY A 56 -8.61 4.17 17.92
C GLY A 56 -9.78 4.93 17.27
N ARG A 57 -10.15 6.10 17.80
CA ARG A 57 -11.17 6.98 17.19
C ARG A 57 -10.65 7.66 15.93
N GLN A 58 -9.39 8.08 15.91
CA GLN A 58 -8.78 8.76 14.76
C GLN A 58 -8.45 7.78 13.63
N TRP A 59 -8.14 6.53 13.98
CA TRP A 59 -7.59 5.55 13.05
C TRP A 59 -8.47 5.32 11.81
N PRO A 60 -9.79 5.07 11.92
CA PRO A 60 -10.68 4.90 10.75
C PRO A 60 -10.59 6.04 9.72
N TYR A 61 -10.39 7.27 10.18
CA TYR A 61 -10.23 8.42 9.28
C TYR A 61 -8.89 8.38 8.52
N CYS A 62 -7.85 7.83 9.14
CA CYS A 62 -6.53 7.70 8.53
C CYS A 62 -6.45 6.57 7.50
N TRP A 63 -7.17 5.46 7.69
CA TRP A 63 -7.06 4.29 6.79
C TRP A 63 -8.26 4.04 5.87
N SER A 64 -9.42 4.68 6.09
CA SER A 64 -10.61 4.52 5.22
C SER A 64 -10.34 4.85 3.76
N VAL A 65 -9.61 5.94 3.47
CA VAL A 65 -9.15 6.26 2.10
C VAL A 65 -8.25 5.15 1.56
N GLY A 66 -7.37 4.62 2.41
CA GLY A 66 -6.59 3.39 2.21
C GLY A 66 -7.42 2.23 1.66
N ASN A 67 -8.57 1.99 2.27
CA ASN A 67 -9.42 0.84 1.94
C ASN A 67 -10.33 1.06 0.74
N VAL A 68 -10.90 2.25 0.60
CA VAL A 68 -11.91 2.53 -0.44
C VAL A 68 -11.26 2.92 -1.76
N PHE A 69 -10.13 3.64 -1.73
CA PHE A 69 -9.49 4.18 -2.93
C PHE A 69 -8.25 3.39 -3.35
N PHE A 70 -7.31 3.17 -2.43
CA PHE A 70 -6.01 2.61 -2.79
C PHE A 70 -6.02 1.09 -3.02
N ARG A 71 -6.91 0.33 -2.38
CA ARG A 71 -7.06 -1.11 -2.64
C ARG A 71 -7.52 -1.39 -4.09
N PRO A 72 -8.59 -0.75 -4.61
CA PRO A 72 -8.95 -0.88 -6.02
C PRO A 72 -7.83 -0.49 -6.97
N ILE A 73 -7.12 0.61 -6.69
CA ILE A 73 -5.99 1.06 -7.52
C ILE A 73 -4.89 0.00 -7.60
N SER A 74 -4.54 -0.64 -6.48
CA SER A 74 -3.53 -1.71 -6.48
C SER A 74 -4.01 -2.96 -7.24
N ALA A 75 -5.29 -3.31 -7.15
CA ALA A 75 -5.86 -4.41 -7.92
C ALA A 75 -5.87 -4.10 -9.43
N LEU A 76 -6.23 -2.87 -9.82
CA LEU A 76 -6.16 -2.41 -11.20
C LEU A 76 -4.71 -2.37 -11.71
N GLY A 77 -3.75 -1.97 -10.86
CA GLY A 77 -2.32 -2.02 -11.17
C GLY A 77 -1.85 -3.45 -11.46
N PHE A 78 -2.27 -4.43 -10.64
CA PHE A 78 -2.00 -5.85 -10.90
C PHE A 78 -2.57 -6.31 -12.23
N VAL A 79 -3.87 -6.12 -12.46
CA VAL A 79 -4.55 -6.58 -13.68
C VAL A 79 -3.99 -5.88 -14.92
N GLY A 80 -3.75 -4.57 -14.84
CA GLY A 80 -3.22 -3.78 -15.94
C GLY A 80 -1.81 -4.19 -16.32
N TYR A 81 -0.89 -4.35 -15.35
CA TYR A 81 0.46 -4.85 -15.65
C TYR A 81 0.46 -6.31 -16.13
N ALA A 82 -0.42 -7.16 -15.62
CA ALA A 82 -0.56 -8.53 -16.10
C ALA A 82 -1.05 -8.56 -17.56
N TYR A 83 -2.01 -7.70 -17.91
CA TYR A 83 -2.47 -7.53 -19.28
C TYR A 83 -1.35 -7.01 -20.19
N THR A 84 -0.60 -5.99 -19.77
CA THR A 84 0.56 -5.49 -20.53
C THR A 84 1.60 -6.59 -20.73
N ALA A 85 1.93 -7.36 -19.70
CA ALA A 85 2.85 -8.49 -19.81
C ALA A 85 2.38 -9.52 -20.84
N TYR A 86 1.09 -9.89 -20.78
CA TYR A 86 0.49 -10.81 -21.74
C TYR A 86 0.52 -10.26 -23.18
N SER A 87 0.17 -8.99 -23.38
CA SER A 87 0.21 -8.36 -24.70
C SER A 87 1.61 -8.35 -25.29
N VAL A 88 2.62 -7.98 -24.49
CA VAL A 88 4.03 -7.96 -24.92
C VAL A 88 4.52 -9.38 -25.20
N TYR A 89 4.11 -10.37 -24.41
CA TYR A 89 4.45 -11.77 -24.67
C TYR A 89 3.90 -12.27 -26.02
N GLN A 90 2.67 -11.90 -26.36
CA GLN A 90 2.01 -12.27 -27.62
C GLN A 90 2.68 -11.66 -28.87
N GLU A 91 3.42 -10.55 -28.72
CA GLU A 91 4.17 -9.93 -29.83
C GLU A 91 5.43 -10.72 -30.23
N GLY A 92 5.93 -11.60 -29.35
CA GLY A 92 7.10 -12.43 -29.61
C GLY A 92 8.33 -11.60 -29.96
N GLU A 93 9.01 -11.94 -31.05
CA GLU A 93 10.23 -11.26 -31.52
C GLU A 93 10.01 -9.80 -31.94
N ARG A 94 8.77 -9.37 -32.13
CA ARG A 94 8.43 -7.98 -32.49
C ARG A 94 8.29 -7.06 -31.28
N ALA A 95 8.29 -7.63 -30.07
CA ALA A 95 8.17 -6.87 -28.84
C ALA A 95 9.38 -5.95 -28.63
N GLN A 96 9.14 -4.66 -28.37
CA GLN A 96 10.23 -3.72 -28.05
C GLN A 96 10.48 -3.60 -26.54
N SER A 97 9.77 -4.39 -25.72
CA SER A 97 9.94 -4.44 -24.25
C SER A 97 9.93 -5.88 -23.76
N ASP A 98 10.50 -6.15 -22.59
CA ASP A 98 10.52 -7.49 -21.98
C ASP A 98 9.25 -7.73 -21.14
N TRP A 99 8.42 -8.70 -21.56
CA TRP A 99 7.20 -9.10 -20.86
C TRP A 99 7.47 -9.55 -19.42
N ARG A 100 8.67 -10.08 -19.12
CA ARG A 100 9.03 -10.57 -17.78
C ARG A 100 9.10 -9.42 -16.78
N VAL A 101 9.53 -8.24 -17.23
CA VAL A 101 9.60 -7.04 -16.39
C VAL A 101 8.20 -6.53 -16.06
N TRP A 102 7.27 -6.57 -17.03
CA TRP A 102 5.85 -6.27 -16.78
C TRP A 102 5.20 -7.30 -15.85
N ALA A 103 5.53 -8.58 -16.00
CA ALA A 103 5.05 -9.64 -15.11
C ALA A 103 5.57 -9.45 -13.68
N PHE A 104 6.84 -9.03 -13.52
CA PHE A 104 7.39 -8.65 -12.22
C PHE A 104 6.60 -7.48 -11.59
N ALA A 105 6.31 -6.43 -12.37
CA ALA A 105 5.51 -5.30 -11.90
C ALA A 105 4.10 -5.73 -11.46
N ALA A 106 3.46 -6.63 -12.21
CA ALA A 106 2.18 -7.24 -11.83
C ALA A 106 2.30 -8.01 -10.51
N LEU A 107 3.31 -8.86 -10.37
CA LEU A 107 3.54 -9.65 -9.15
C LEU A 107 3.75 -8.77 -7.92
N ALA A 108 4.50 -7.67 -8.06
CA ALA A 108 4.71 -6.72 -6.97
C ALA A 108 3.39 -6.09 -6.49
N HIS A 109 2.48 -5.73 -7.41
CA HIS A 109 1.12 -5.29 -7.05
C HIS A 109 0.29 -6.41 -6.44
N PHE A 110 0.37 -7.63 -6.96
CA PHE A 110 -0.32 -8.78 -6.38
C PHE A 110 0.08 -9.05 -4.93
N VAL A 111 1.39 -9.04 -4.64
CA VAL A 111 1.90 -9.16 -3.26
C VAL A 111 1.39 -8.00 -2.40
N THR A 112 1.31 -6.78 -2.94
CA THR A 112 0.77 -5.62 -2.23
C THR A 112 -0.70 -5.80 -1.86
N VAL A 113 -1.52 -6.35 -2.77
CA VAL A 113 -2.94 -6.67 -2.52
C VAL A 113 -3.06 -7.72 -1.43
N LEU A 114 -2.32 -8.83 -1.54
CA LEU A 114 -2.35 -9.90 -0.53
C LEU A 114 -1.87 -9.42 0.84
N HIS A 115 -0.75 -8.70 0.88
CA HIS A 115 -0.25 -8.11 2.11
C HIS A 115 -1.27 -7.14 2.72
N SER A 116 -1.91 -6.31 1.90
CA SER A 116 -2.95 -5.40 2.40
C SER A 116 -4.12 -6.14 3.03
N ALA A 117 -4.56 -7.26 2.44
CA ALA A 117 -5.68 -8.05 2.92
C ALA A 117 -5.35 -8.87 4.17
N LEU A 118 -4.25 -9.63 4.12
CA LEU A 118 -3.92 -10.64 5.13
C LEU A 118 -3.20 -10.05 6.35
N ASN A 119 -2.45 -8.96 6.15
CA ASN A 119 -1.54 -8.43 7.15
C ASN A 119 -1.98 -7.06 7.67
N MET A 120 -2.41 -6.16 6.77
CA MET A 120 -2.77 -4.79 7.17
C MET A 120 -4.20 -4.66 7.68
N GLN A 121 -5.19 -5.36 7.11
CA GLN A 121 -6.57 -5.30 7.63
C GLN A 121 -6.66 -5.72 9.10
N PRO A 122 -6.05 -6.84 9.54
CA PRO A 122 -6.15 -7.23 10.95
C PRO A 122 -5.51 -6.22 11.90
N LEU A 123 -4.46 -5.48 11.46
CA LEU A 123 -3.88 -4.41 12.25
C LEU A 123 -4.79 -3.17 12.29
N ASN A 124 -5.49 -2.85 11.18
CA ASN A 124 -6.48 -1.78 11.16
C ASN A 124 -7.64 -2.07 12.12
N ASP A 125 -8.15 -3.30 12.09
CA ASP A 125 -9.25 -3.74 12.96
C ASP A 125 -8.85 -3.67 14.43
N LYS A 126 -7.61 -4.08 14.77
CA LYS A 126 -7.07 -3.96 16.14
C LYS A 126 -6.97 -2.52 16.60
N LEU A 127 -6.51 -1.61 15.74
CA LEU A 127 -6.39 -0.19 16.09
C LEU A 127 -7.76 0.46 16.24
N GLU A 128 -8.74 0.14 15.39
CA GLU A 128 -10.12 0.61 15.55
C GLU A 128 -10.78 0.06 16.84
N ALA A 129 -10.49 -1.20 17.18
CA ALA A 129 -11.03 -1.83 18.38
C ALA A 129 -10.55 -1.18 19.69
N LEU A 130 -9.48 -0.37 19.67
CA LEU A 130 -8.96 0.33 20.86
C LEU A 130 -10.01 1.17 21.60
N VAL A 131 -11.09 1.57 20.93
CA VAL A 131 -12.19 2.33 21.55
C VAL A 131 -13.02 1.47 22.51
N ARG A 132 -13.02 0.14 22.35
CA ARG A 132 -13.96 -0.79 22.99
C ARG A 132 -13.30 -1.86 23.87
N VAL A 133 -12.00 -2.05 23.75
CA VAL A 133 -11.24 -3.06 24.50
C VAL A 133 -11.00 -2.66 25.96
N GLU A 134 -10.65 -3.65 26.78
CA GLU A 134 -10.28 -3.44 28.19
C GLU A 134 -8.95 -2.67 28.30
N GLU A 135 -8.74 -1.96 29.42
CA GLU A 135 -7.53 -1.16 29.63
C GLU A 135 -6.23 -1.98 29.57
N LYS A 136 -6.29 -3.26 29.94
CA LYS A 136 -5.15 -4.17 29.83
C LYS A 136 -4.64 -4.30 28.39
N GLU A 137 -5.54 -4.25 27.40
CA GLU A 137 -5.23 -4.41 25.98
C GLU A 137 -4.70 -3.10 25.37
N LEU A 138 -5.07 -1.95 25.95
CA LEU A 138 -4.63 -0.62 25.50
C LEU A 138 -3.13 -0.42 25.62
N LYS A 139 -2.45 -1.15 26.52
CA LYS A 139 -0.98 -1.08 26.71
C LYS A 139 -0.19 -1.37 25.43
N SER A 140 -0.78 -2.15 24.52
CA SER A 140 -0.17 -2.54 23.24
C SER A 140 -0.45 -1.56 22.10
N ALA A 141 -1.22 -0.49 22.32
CA ALA A 141 -1.68 0.40 21.25
C ALA A 141 -0.54 1.00 20.43
N LYS A 142 0.51 1.50 21.10
CA LYS A 142 1.70 2.05 20.46
C LYS A 142 2.43 0.99 19.64
N GLU A 143 2.61 -0.21 20.18
CA GLU A 143 3.29 -1.31 19.49
C GLU A 143 2.53 -1.73 18.22
N ILE A 144 1.19 -1.83 18.30
CA ILE A 144 0.34 -2.16 17.14
C ILE A 144 0.49 -1.09 16.06
N ALA A 145 0.47 0.19 16.44
CA ALA A 145 0.66 1.32 15.53
C ALA A 145 2.04 1.30 14.86
N GLU A 146 3.11 1.13 15.62
CA GLU A 146 4.48 1.04 15.10
C GLU A 146 4.67 -0.18 14.18
N ARG A 147 4.08 -1.32 14.54
CA ARG A 147 4.07 -2.51 13.68
C ARG A 147 3.34 -2.24 12.37
N TRP A 148 2.21 -1.54 12.41
CA TRP A 148 1.50 -1.12 11.21
C TRP A 148 2.40 -0.28 10.29
N ALA A 149 3.13 0.71 10.83
CA ALA A 149 4.06 1.52 10.02
C ALA A 149 5.15 0.67 9.35
N LYS A 150 5.77 -0.25 10.11
CA LYS A 150 6.80 -1.17 9.58
C LYS A 150 6.25 -2.04 8.45
N TRP A 151 5.02 -2.55 8.60
CA TRP A 151 4.40 -3.42 7.61
C TRP A 151 3.92 -2.63 6.38
N ASN A 152 3.50 -1.38 6.57
CA ASN A 152 3.15 -0.49 5.48
C ASN A 152 4.32 -0.17 4.54
N LEU A 153 5.58 -0.41 4.94
CA LEU A 153 6.74 -0.31 4.04
C LEU A 153 6.65 -1.28 2.87
N VAL A 154 6.02 -2.44 3.01
CA VAL A 154 5.79 -3.35 1.88
C VAL A 154 4.90 -2.69 0.83
N ARG A 155 3.89 -1.93 1.27
CA ARG A 155 2.98 -1.15 0.40
C ARG A 155 3.63 0.11 -0.17
N LEU A 156 4.85 0.45 0.26
CA LEU A 156 5.69 1.47 -0.35
C LEU A 156 6.66 0.85 -1.37
N VAL A 157 7.44 -0.14 -0.93
CA VAL A 157 8.54 -0.71 -1.72
C VAL A 157 8.02 -1.38 -2.98
N ASN A 158 6.97 -2.20 -2.87
CA ASN A 158 6.47 -2.96 -4.03
C ASN A 158 5.94 -2.05 -5.16
N PRO A 159 5.08 -1.05 -4.89
CA PRO A 159 4.68 -0.09 -5.92
C PRO A 159 5.85 0.69 -6.52
N VAL A 160 6.84 1.10 -5.71
CA VAL A 160 8.03 1.81 -6.25
C VAL A 160 8.82 0.90 -7.21
N LEU A 161 9.06 -0.35 -6.84
CA LEU A 161 9.76 -1.31 -7.70
C LEU A 161 8.96 -1.60 -8.97
N ALA A 162 7.64 -1.78 -8.86
CA ALA A 162 6.77 -1.98 -10.01
C ALA A 162 6.78 -0.78 -10.97
N GLY A 163 6.62 0.43 -10.44
CA GLY A 163 6.61 1.66 -11.21
C GLY A 163 7.96 1.94 -11.88
N ALA A 164 9.08 1.76 -11.16
CA ALA A 164 10.42 1.95 -11.71
C ALA A 164 10.74 0.91 -12.81
N ALA A 165 10.40 -0.36 -12.58
CA ALA A 165 10.55 -1.42 -13.57
C ALA A 165 9.71 -1.11 -14.83
N ALA A 166 8.45 -0.74 -14.66
CA ALA A 166 7.57 -0.35 -15.76
C ALA A 166 8.07 0.88 -16.54
N ILE A 167 8.58 1.91 -15.85
CA ILE A 167 9.21 3.07 -16.49
C ILE A 167 10.38 2.62 -17.36
N SER A 168 11.25 1.74 -16.86
CA SER A 168 12.41 1.26 -17.65
C SER A 168 12.02 0.60 -18.98
N GLN A 169 10.80 0.05 -19.07
CA GLN A 169 10.25 -0.58 -20.26
C GLN A 169 9.45 0.37 -21.15
N SER A 170 9.15 1.59 -20.68
CA SER A 170 8.26 2.53 -21.38
C SER A 170 8.99 3.49 -22.32
N TRP A 171 10.33 3.48 -22.33
CA TRP A 171 11.17 4.33 -23.18
C TRP A 171 11.71 3.61 -24.44
N PHE A 172 11.34 2.35 -24.66
CA PHE A 172 11.74 1.50 -25.79
C PHE A 172 10.52 0.90 -26.52
#